data_AF-A0A4Q6C6P6-F1
#
_entry.id   AF-A0A4Q6C6P6-F1
#
_cell.length_a   1.000
_cell.length_b   1.000
_cell.length_c   1.000
_cell.angle_alpha   90.00
_cell.angle_beta   90.00
_cell.angle_gamma   90.00
#
_symmetry.space_group_name_H-M   'P 1'
#
loop_
_entity.id
_entity.type
_entity.pdbx_description
1 polymer ?
#
loop_
_entity_poly.entity_id
_entity_poly.type
_entity_poly.pdbx_seq_one_letter_code
_entity_poly.pdbx_strand_id
1 'polypeptide(L)'
;MKSRNRLLARSIFLALISVHASPASAGSGSVIGNGGDPIFEFLQAARSSLSETVKVVLNDPNERKSFCTISRLNSGQIELCRKYFFETANQILDLNQLKPVHSPTDFVLRQDPLYVIGHDGKPMVVAAKTDLGKYGSIEFHRDSVKTLLPTQVLFLLAHEFQHKTTFEGRSVSDNESVPPFMNGRDLLDTVATALVEVAKRRGKVGTNFGIRDIFNCEARTSQTFGARISSSRRFHNEDLMAYESSIGKNPSDGTIYLPVDSKSTLALRYMMFEPNNCGDPNPDRVGVVQIVETKLEGGNTSEIVRASKPLVTNPICPGSSGRFEIETADVKFSCQYFGSEGTTSSQYSVQRAKR
;
A
#
# COMPACT_ATOMS: atom_id res chain seq x y z
N MET A 1 8.84 29.71 -75.23
CA MET A 1 9.38 28.56 -74.48
C MET A 1 9.18 28.85 -72.99
N LYS A 2 7.96 28.80 -72.43
CA LYS A 2 7.16 27.65 -71.99
C LYS A 2 7.89 26.68 -71.06
N SER A 3 7.66 26.92 -69.76
CA SER A 3 7.22 25.95 -68.74
C SER A 3 7.91 24.60 -68.68
N ARG A 4 8.68 24.38 -67.61
CA ARG A 4 8.64 23.23 -66.69
C ARG A 4 9.91 23.27 -65.85
N ASN A 5 9.76 23.53 -64.55
CA ASN A 5 10.64 23.07 -63.45
C ASN A 5 10.27 23.76 -62.12
N ARG A 6 8.98 23.80 -61.80
CA ARG A 6 8.46 24.03 -60.45
C ARG A 6 7.69 22.80 -59.99
N LEU A 7 8.38 21.67 -59.92
CA LEU A 7 7.88 20.43 -59.34
C LEU A 7 9.11 19.57 -59.06
N LEU A 8 9.77 19.79 -57.91
CA LEU A 8 10.69 18.85 -57.24
C LEU A 8 11.43 19.46 -56.03
N ALA A 9 11.14 20.70 -55.62
CA ALA A 9 11.71 21.31 -54.41
C ALA A 9 10.72 21.42 -53.24
N ARG A 10 9.82 20.43 -53.06
CA ARG A 10 8.88 20.38 -51.93
C ARG A 10 8.78 19.02 -51.22
N SER A 11 9.65 18.05 -51.53
CA SER A 11 9.57 16.71 -50.93
C SER A 11 10.82 16.27 -50.14
N ILE A 12 11.73 17.20 -49.80
CA ILE A 12 12.87 16.90 -48.92
C ILE A 12 12.98 17.99 -47.86
N PHE A 13 11.92 18.13 -47.06
CA PHE A 13 11.93 18.87 -45.79
C PHE A 13 10.84 18.30 -44.88
N LEU A 14 10.80 16.98 -44.78
CA LEU A 14 9.87 16.23 -43.95
C LEU A 14 10.46 14.83 -43.67
N ALA A 15 11.72 14.79 -43.22
CA ALA A 15 12.39 13.54 -42.90
C ALA A 15 13.50 13.67 -41.83
N LEU A 16 13.53 14.73 -41.03
CA LEU A 16 14.61 14.94 -40.05
C LEU A 16 14.20 15.78 -38.82
N ILE A 17 13.03 15.52 -38.24
CA ILE A 17 12.74 15.84 -36.83
C ILE A 17 11.82 14.74 -36.27
N SER A 18 12.34 13.53 -36.10
CA SER A 18 11.66 12.45 -35.34
C SER A 18 12.69 11.51 -34.69
N VAL A 19 13.71 12.06 -34.04
CA VAL A 19 14.55 11.29 -33.10
C VAL A 19 14.75 12.21 -31.90
N HIS A 20 14.46 11.70 -30.70
CA HIS A 20 14.31 12.38 -29.39
C HIS A 20 12.87 12.78 -28.99
N ALA A 21 11.89 11.93 -29.30
CA ALA A 21 10.76 11.74 -28.40
C ALA A 21 11.11 10.59 -27.45
N SER A 22 11.34 10.91 -26.18
CA SER A 22 11.51 9.96 -25.09
C SER A 22 10.39 8.90 -25.11
N PRO A 23 10.67 7.62 -24.81
CA PRO A 23 9.63 6.63 -24.59
C PRO A 23 9.03 6.85 -23.20
N ALA A 24 8.22 7.89 -23.05
CA ALA A 24 7.42 8.16 -21.86
C ALA A 24 5.94 8.14 -22.26
N SER A 25 5.47 6.99 -22.74
CA SER A 25 4.04 6.70 -22.98
C SER A 25 3.89 5.24 -23.44
N ALA A 26 4.07 4.31 -22.51
CA ALA A 26 3.54 2.95 -22.66
C ALA A 26 2.87 2.54 -21.34
N GLY A 27 1.80 3.27 -21.01
CA GLY A 27 0.75 2.71 -20.18
C GLY A 27 -0.07 1.75 -21.04
N SER A 28 -0.02 0.45 -20.75
CA SER A 28 -1.01 -0.51 -21.25
C SER A 28 -1.40 -1.48 -20.15
N GLY A 29 -2.11 -0.95 -19.16
CA GLY A 29 -3.09 -1.68 -18.35
C GLY A 29 -4.41 -0.94 -18.45
N SER A 30 -4.92 -0.78 -19.67
CA SER A 30 -6.22 -0.16 -19.93
C SER A 30 -7.33 -1.12 -19.51
N VAL A 31 -7.92 -0.87 -18.34
CA VAL A 31 -9.31 -1.27 -18.10
C VAL A 31 -10.17 -0.16 -18.70
N ILE A 32 -10.80 -0.44 -19.83
CA ILE A 32 -11.80 0.44 -20.43
C ILE A 32 -13.10 0.26 -19.64
N GLY A 33 -13.51 1.30 -18.93
CA GLY A 33 -14.81 1.39 -18.26
C GLY A 33 -14.91 2.60 -17.36
N ASN A 34 -14.94 3.83 -17.91
CA ASN A 34 -15.16 5.12 -17.21
C ASN A 34 -14.35 5.38 -15.91
N GLY A 35 -13.33 4.58 -15.61
CA GLY A 35 -12.67 4.52 -14.30
C GLY A 35 -11.62 5.61 -14.12
N GLY A 36 -11.61 6.24 -12.95
CA GLY A 36 -10.60 7.19 -12.57
C GLY A 36 -9.24 6.52 -12.35
N ASP A 37 -8.27 7.30 -11.87
CA ASP A 37 -6.98 6.79 -11.44
C ASP A 37 -7.19 5.79 -10.26
N PRO A 38 -6.85 4.50 -10.40
CA PRO A 38 -7.13 3.49 -9.37
C PRO A 38 -6.42 3.78 -8.05
N ILE A 39 -5.28 4.47 -8.08
CA ILE A 39 -4.57 4.88 -6.87
C ILE A 39 -5.35 5.99 -6.17
N PHE A 40 -5.89 6.93 -6.94
CA PHE A 40 -6.73 8.00 -6.39
C PHE A 40 -8.03 7.45 -5.80
N GLU A 41 -8.70 6.54 -6.50
CA GLU A 41 -9.90 5.85 -5.99
C GLU A 41 -9.60 5.09 -4.69
N PHE A 42 -8.44 4.42 -4.63
CA PHE A 42 -7.98 3.73 -3.44
C PHE A 42 -7.79 4.67 -2.24
N LEU A 43 -7.13 5.82 -2.45
CA LEU A 43 -6.98 6.85 -1.43
C LEU A 43 -8.32 7.42 -0.97
N GLN A 44 -9.27 7.66 -1.88
CA GLN A 44 -10.59 8.19 -1.55
C GLN A 44 -11.45 7.21 -0.74
N ALA A 45 -11.36 5.93 -1.04
CA ALA A 45 -12.06 4.92 -0.28
C ALA A 45 -11.39 4.66 1.09
N ALA A 46 -10.06 4.78 1.19
CA ALA A 46 -9.37 4.76 2.48
C ALA A 46 -9.71 6.00 3.33
N ARG A 47 -9.82 7.19 2.73
CA ARG A 47 -10.31 8.42 3.37
C ARG A 47 -11.71 8.24 3.99
N SER A 48 -12.61 7.62 3.21
CA SER A 48 -13.97 7.31 3.68
C SER A 48 -13.94 6.34 4.85
N SER A 49 -13.09 5.31 4.78
CA SER A 49 -12.90 4.33 5.85
C SER A 49 -12.35 4.96 7.13
N LEU A 50 -11.40 5.90 7.02
CA LEU A 50 -10.89 6.69 8.14
C LEU A 50 -12.01 7.48 8.82
N SER A 51 -12.79 8.23 8.03
CA SER A 51 -13.88 9.06 8.53
C SER A 51 -14.93 8.25 9.29
N GLU A 52 -15.34 7.11 8.73
CA GLU A 52 -16.32 6.22 9.38
C GLU A 52 -15.75 5.57 10.64
N THR A 53 -14.46 5.21 10.64
CA THR A 53 -13.79 4.64 11.81
C THR A 53 -13.70 5.65 12.95
N VAL A 54 -13.31 6.90 12.65
CA VAL A 54 -13.26 7.97 13.65
C VAL A 54 -14.65 8.20 14.28
N LYS A 55 -15.71 8.24 13.47
CA LYS A 55 -17.09 8.34 13.97
C LYS A 55 -17.47 7.17 14.87
N VAL A 56 -17.06 5.94 14.54
CA VAL A 56 -17.31 4.77 15.39
C VAL A 56 -16.62 4.93 16.74
N VAL A 57 -15.34 5.31 16.78
CA VAL A 57 -14.62 5.49 18.05
C VAL A 57 -15.24 6.60 18.91
N LEU A 58 -15.71 7.69 18.28
CA LEU A 58 -16.34 8.80 19.00
C LEU A 58 -17.71 8.43 19.60
N ASN A 59 -18.50 7.63 18.88
CA ASN A 59 -19.92 7.38 19.19
C ASN A 59 -20.20 6.05 19.90
N ASP A 60 -19.33 5.04 19.76
CA ASP A 60 -19.48 3.75 20.45
C ASP A 60 -18.74 3.77 21.80
N PRO A 61 -19.44 3.69 22.96
CA PRO A 61 -18.81 3.73 24.28
C PRO A 61 -17.77 2.63 24.51
N ASN A 62 -17.96 1.45 23.92
CA ASN A 62 -17.03 0.33 24.09
C ASN A 62 -15.73 0.61 23.34
N GLU A 63 -15.81 1.04 22.08
CA GLU A 63 -14.62 1.43 21.31
C GLU A 63 -13.94 2.63 21.96
N ARG A 64 -14.72 3.61 22.42
CA ARG A 64 -14.19 4.77 23.15
C ARG A 64 -13.40 4.33 24.38
N LYS A 65 -13.83 3.30 25.12
CA LYS A 65 -13.14 2.78 26.31
C LYS A 65 -11.88 1.97 25.97
N SER A 66 -11.90 1.17 24.90
CA SER A 66 -10.77 0.34 24.47
C SER A 66 -9.81 1.02 23.50
N PHE A 67 -10.08 2.25 23.05
CA PHE A 67 -9.19 2.95 22.13
C PHE A 67 -7.79 3.15 22.74
N CYS A 68 -6.74 2.91 21.94
CA CYS A 68 -5.33 2.85 22.34
C CYS A 68 -4.95 1.83 23.43
N THR A 69 -5.82 0.88 23.82
CA THR A 69 -5.43 -0.18 24.77
C THR A 69 -4.61 -1.27 24.06
N ILE A 70 -3.38 -0.94 23.67
CA ILE A 70 -2.44 -1.83 22.99
C ILE A 70 -1.49 -2.43 24.05
N SER A 71 -1.28 -3.75 24.01
CA SER A 71 -0.57 -4.52 25.04
C SER A 71 0.87 -4.04 25.32
N ARG A 72 1.53 -3.46 24.31
CA ARG A 72 2.91 -2.94 24.39
C ARG A 72 3.04 -1.55 25.03
N LEU A 73 1.94 -0.83 25.26
CA LEU A 73 1.97 0.54 25.79
C LEU A 73 1.87 0.54 27.31
N ASN A 74 2.63 1.43 27.95
CA ASN A 74 2.44 1.71 29.38
C ASN A 74 1.22 2.60 29.63
N SER A 75 0.80 2.74 30.89
CA SER A 75 -0.40 3.51 31.26
C SER A 75 -0.35 4.97 30.82
N GLY A 76 0.82 5.63 30.91
CA GLY A 76 0.99 7.01 30.47
C GLY A 76 0.88 7.16 28.95
N GLN A 77 1.43 6.22 28.19
CA GLN A 77 1.29 6.19 26.72
C GLN A 77 -0.17 5.97 26.29
N ILE A 78 -0.89 5.07 26.98
CA ILE A 78 -2.32 4.85 26.74
C ILE A 78 -3.12 6.13 27.01
N GLU A 79 -2.87 6.79 28.14
CA GLU A 79 -3.56 8.04 28.51
C GLU A 79 -3.32 9.14 27.48
N LEU A 80 -2.05 9.39 27.10
CA LEU A 80 -1.72 10.43 26.13
C LEU A 80 -2.28 10.11 24.74
N CYS A 81 -2.18 8.86 24.26
CA CYS A 81 -2.75 8.44 22.97
C CYS A 81 -4.25 8.71 22.90
N ARG A 82 -4.98 8.38 23.98
CA ARG A 82 -6.42 8.63 24.07
C ARG A 82 -6.73 10.12 24.10
N LYS A 83 -6.04 10.88 24.97
CA LYS A 83 -6.23 12.34 25.09
C LYS A 83 -6.00 13.00 23.72
N TYR A 84 -4.87 12.72 23.10
CA TYR A 84 -4.51 13.23 21.79
C TYR A 84 -5.60 12.95 20.74
N PHE A 85 -6.03 11.69 20.62
CA PHE A 85 -7.06 11.33 19.64
C PHE A 85 -8.39 12.06 19.91
N PHE A 86 -8.88 12.08 21.15
CA PHE A 86 -10.19 12.68 21.44
C PHE A 86 -10.20 14.21 21.29
N GLU A 87 -9.07 14.89 21.44
CA GLU A 87 -8.94 16.32 21.16
C GLU A 87 -8.83 16.64 19.66
N THR A 88 -8.30 15.71 18.87
CA THR A 88 -8.03 15.93 17.44
C THR A 88 -9.06 15.29 16.49
N ALA A 89 -9.83 14.31 16.94
CA ALA A 89 -10.73 13.49 16.11
C ALA A 89 -11.76 14.31 15.31
N ASN A 90 -12.38 15.32 15.92
CA ASN A 90 -13.33 16.18 15.19
C ASN A 90 -12.65 17.01 14.10
N GLN A 91 -11.39 17.43 14.32
CA GLN A 91 -10.59 18.13 13.32
C GLN A 91 -10.29 17.20 12.13
N ILE A 92 -9.95 15.92 12.41
CA ILE A 92 -9.80 14.90 11.35
C ILE A 92 -11.10 14.78 10.54
N LEU A 93 -12.25 14.70 11.19
CA LEU A 93 -13.54 14.63 10.51
C LEU A 93 -13.83 15.87 9.66
N ASP A 94 -13.49 17.07 10.15
CA ASP A 94 -13.68 18.31 9.42
C ASP A 94 -12.78 18.39 8.18
N LEU A 95 -11.51 17.99 8.30
CA LEU A 95 -10.56 17.91 7.18
C LEU A 95 -10.97 16.89 6.10
N ASN A 96 -11.80 15.92 6.46
CA ASN A 96 -12.30 14.89 5.56
C ASN A 96 -13.62 15.25 4.86
N GLN A 97 -14.37 16.23 5.37
CA GLN A 97 -15.71 16.56 4.88
C GLN A 97 -15.67 17.56 3.71
N LEU A 98 -16.50 17.31 2.70
CA LEU A 98 -16.91 18.31 1.72
C LEU A 98 -17.94 19.24 2.39
N LYS A 99 -17.46 20.25 3.13
CA LYS A 99 -18.34 21.32 3.62
C LYS A 99 -18.38 22.46 2.59
N PRO A 100 -19.50 23.20 2.47
CA PRO A 100 -19.61 24.31 1.51
C PRO A 100 -18.55 25.41 1.65
N VAL A 101 -17.92 25.52 2.82
CA VAL A 101 -16.96 26.57 3.17
C VAL A 101 -15.50 26.08 3.13
N HIS A 102 -15.27 24.77 3.19
CA HIS A 102 -13.94 24.17 3.22
C HIS A 102 -13.91 22.95 2.30
N SER A 103 -13.06 22.99 1.29
CA SER A 103 -12.70 21.79 0.53
C SER A 103 -12.03 20.80 1.48
N PRO A 104 -12.29 19.49 1.32
CA PRO A 104 -11.56 18.49 2.08
C PRO A 104 -10.06 18.60 1.74
N THR A 105 -9.19 18.12 2.62
CA THR A 105 -7.75 18.08 2.36
C THR A 105 -7.47 17.46 0.98
N ASP A 106 -6.68 18.12 0.15
CA ASP A 106 -6.36 17.62 -1.18
C ASP A 106 -5.31 16.49 -1.12
N PHE A 107 -5.46 15.50 -1.99
CA PHE A 107 -4.44 14.48 -2.21
C PHE A 107 -3.72 14.75 -3.52
N VAL A 108 -2.39 14.86 -3.46
CA VAL A 108 -1.55 15.10 -4.63
C VAL A 108 -0.71 13.86 -4.89
N LEU A 109 -0.88 13.25 -6.06
CA LEU A 109 -0.07 12.10 -6.49
C LEU A 109 1.18 12.60 -7.21
N ARG A 110 2.36 12.31 -6.66
CA ARG A 110 3.67 12.63 -7.24
C ARG A 110 4.25 11.40 -7.94
N GLN A 111 4.92 11.62 -9.06
CA GLN A 111 5.66 10.57 -9.78
C GLN A 111 7.07 10.40 -9.21
N ASP A 112 7.67 11.47 -8.71
CA ASP A 112 9.00 11.44 -8.10
C ASP A 112 8.93 10.97 -6.64
N PRO A 113 9.97 10.25 -6.14
CA PRO A 113 10.03 9.86 -4.74
C PRO A 113 9.92 11.05 -3.78
N LEU A 114 9.20 10.86 -2.68
CA LEU A 114 9.06 11.85 -1.63
C LEU A 114 10.14 11.65 -0.56
N TYR A 115 10.64 12.76 -0.01
CA TYR A 115 11.68 12.76 1.02
C TYR A 115 11.26 13.58 2.24
N VAL A 116 11.56 13.06 3.42
CA VAL A 116 11.48 13.76 4.71
C VAL A 116 12.81 13.62 5.45
N ILE A 117 13.04 14.47 6.45
CA ILE A 117 14.23 14.37 7.30
C ILE A 117 13.92 13.40 8.45
N GLY A 118 14.66 12.30 8.51
CA GLY A 118 14.57 11.32 9.60
C GLY A 118 15.10 11.87 10.93
N HIS A 119 14.91 11.12 12.00
CA HIS A 119 15.39 11.49 13.34
C HIS A 119 16.92 11.63 13.40
N ASP A 120 17.65 10.94 12.52
CA ASP A 120 19.11 11.04 12.39
C ASP A 120 19.57 12.25 11.55
N GLY A 121 18.63 13.09 11.09
CA GLY A 121 18.89 14.26 10.26
C GLY A 121 19.11 13.96 8.78
N LYS A 122 18.97 12.70 8.34
CA LYS A 122 19.19 12.32 6.94
C LYS A 122 17.88 12.28 6.15
N PRO A 123 17.92 12.54 4.83
CA PRO A 123 16.76 12.32 3.97
C PRO A 123 16.36 10.84 3.95
N MET A 124 15.07 10.57 4.13
CA MET A 124 14.45 9.26 4.06
C MET A 124 13.32 9.28 3.04
N VAL A 125 13.25 8.25 2.20
CA VAL A 125 12.16 8.09 1.22
C VAL A 125 10.87 7.66 1.93
N VAL A 126 9.77 8.35 1.65
CA VAL A 126 8.47 8.08 2.27
C VAL A 126 7.37 7.92 1.24
N ALA A 127 6.31 7.19 1.64
CA ALA A 127 5.14 6.99 0.80
C ALA A 127 4.21 8.21 0.77
N ALA A 128 4.21 9.02 1.84
CA ALA A 128 3.49 10.27 1.91
C ALA A 128 4.28 11.35 2.65
N LYS A 129 3.92 12.60 2.38
CA LYS A 129 4.45 13.78 3.05
C LYS A 129 3.34 14.81 3.21
N THR A 130 3.26 15.42 4.38
CA THR A 130 2.27 16.45 4.69
C THR A 130 2.92 17.69 5.26
N ASP A 131 2.49 18.85 4.79
CA ASP A 131 2.80 20.11 5.46
C ASP A 131 1.99 20.23 6.75
N LEU A 132 2.67 20.62 7.83
CA LEU A 132 2.07 20.71 9.17
C LEU A 132 0.93 21.74 9.20
N GLY A 133 -0.13 21.38 9.93
CA GLY A 133 -1.29 22.24 10.12
C GLY A 133 -2.41 22.02 9.09
N LYS A 134 -3.51 22.73 9.31
CA LYS A 134 -4.80 22.43 8.67
C LYS A 134 -4.88 22.73 7.16
N TYR A 135 -3.91 23.47 6.61
CA TYR A 135 -3.88 23.88 5.21
C TYR A 135 -2.86 23.07 4.42
N GLY A 136 -2.96 23.08 3.08
CA GLY A 136 -2.07 22.34 2.19
C GLY A 136 -2.52 20.88 1.96
N SER A 137 -1.92 20.26 0.95
CA SER A 137 -2.23 18.89 0.54
C SER A 137 -1.50 17.84 1.38
N ILE A 138 -1.95 16.59 1.27
CA ILE A 138 -1.15 15.42 1.57
C ILE A 138 -0.60 14.92 0.24
N GLU A 139 0.72 14.88 0.11
CA GLU A 139 1.39 14.37 -1.07
C GLU A 139 1.67 12.88 -0.91
N PHE A 140 1.45 12.12 -1.96
CA PHE A 140 1.72 10.69 -2.01
C PHE A 140 2.65 10.36 -3.16
N HIS A 141 3.66 9.54 -2.90
CA HIS A 141 4.45 8.96 -3.97
C HIS A 141 3.65 7.83 -4.61
N ARG A 142 3.36 7.98 -5.92
CA ARG A 142 2.43 7.12 -6.66
C ARG A 142 2.82 5.65 -6.58
N ASP A 143 4.07 5.34 -6.86
CA ASP A 143 4.52 3.95 -6.92
C ASP A 143 4.68 3.34 -5.51
N SER A 144 4.93 4.17 -4.49
CA SER A 144 4.85 3.71 -3.10
C SER A 144 3.44 3.31 -2.72
N VAL A 145 2.43 4.16 -2.91
CA VAL A 145 1.05 3.84 -2.52
C VAL A 145 0.54 2.59 -3.24
N LYS A 146 0.97 2.36 -4.48
CA LYS A 146 0.63 1.16 -5.25
C LYS A 146 1.04 -0.14 -4.55
N THR A 147 2.17 -0.13 -3.83
CA THR A 147 2.68 -1.32 -3.13
C THR A 147 2.05 -1.52 -1.75
N LEU A 148 1.21 -0.59 -1.27
CA LEU A 148 0.63 -0.62 0.07
C LEU A 148 -0.72 -1.36 0.16
N LEU A 149 -0.95 -2.01 1.30
CA LEU A 149 -2.21 -2.63 1.66
C LEU A 149 -3.26 -1.57 2.01
N PRO A 150 -4.57 -1.90 1.99
CA PRO A 150 -5.60 -0.97 2.43
C PRO A 150 -5.43 -0.46 3.85
N THR A 151 -5.03 -1.34 4.77
CA THR A 151 -4.75 -0.97 6.15
C THR A 151 -3.46 -0.19 6.28
N GLN A 152 -2.46 -0.39 5.41
CA GLN A 152 -1.25 0.44 5.33
C GLN A 152 -1.58 1.83 4.80
N VAL A 153 -2.39 1.93 3.75
CA VAL A 153 -2.87 3.22 3.25
C VAL A 153 -3.76 3.91 4.28
N LEU A 154 -4.61 3.16 4.99
CA LEU A 154 -5.40 3.72 6.09
C LEU A 154 -4.51 4.18 7.26
N PHE A 155 -3.49 3.41 7.61
CA PHE A 155 -2.48 3.78 8.60
C PHE A 155 -1.78 5.07 8.20
N LEU A 156 -1.21 5.10 6.99
CA LEU A 156 -0.51 6.25 6.43
C LEU A 156 -1.43 7.47 6.39
N LEU A 157 -2.66 7.33 5.89
CA LEU A 157 -3.64 8.41 5.91
C LEU A 157 -3.94 8.88 7.33
N ALA A 158 -4.18 7.96 8.27
CA ALA A 158 -4.44 8.33 9.66
C ALA A 158 -3.25 9.08 10.26
N HIS A 159 -2.01 8.67 9.98
CA HIS A 159 -0.79 9.37 10.37
C HIS A 159 -0.76 10.79 9.78
N GLU A 160 -0.86 10.90 8.45
CA GLU A 160 -0.75 12.18 7.75
C GLU A 160 -1.88 13.17 8.14
N PHE A 161 -3.10 12.70 8.37
CA PHE A 161 -4.18 13.56 8.84
C PHE A 161 -3.90 14.13 10.25
N GLN A 162 -3.21 13.39 11.11
CA GLN A 162 -2.88 13.88 12.46
C GLN A 162 -1.89 15.05 12.41
N HIS A 163 -0.93 15.07 11.49
CA HIS A 163 -0.05 16.23 11.23
C HIS A 163 -0.82 17.52 10.88
N LYS A 164 -2.05 17.38 10.35
CA LYS A 164 -2.91 18.51 9.99
C LYS A 164 -3.77 19.02 11.14
N THR A 165 -3.86 18.25 12.23
CA THR A 165 -4.62 18.63 13.42
C THR A 165 -3.76 19.44 14.39
N THR A 166 -4.44 20.11 15.32
CA THR A 166 -3.82 20.89 16.39
C THR A 166 -4.13 20.23 17.73
N PHE A 167 -3.09 19.87 18.48
CA PHE A 167 -3.16 19.35 19.84
C PHE A 167 -2.49 20.37 20.78
N GLU A 168 -3.19 20.76 21.85
CA GLU A 168 -2.70 21.80 22.78
C GLU A 168 -2.24 23.10 22.08
N GLY A 169 -2.91 23.49 20.99
CA GLY A 169 -2.63 24.72 20.25
C GLY A 169 -1.53 24.64 19.19
N ARG A 170 -0.89 23.48 18.99
CA ARG A 170 0.13 23.28 17.94
C ARG A 170 -0.04 21.99 17.15
N SER A 171 0.46 21.96 15.93
CA SER A 171 0.56 20.72 15.14
C SER A 171 1.66 19.82 15.69
N VAL A 172 1.46 18.51 15.60
CA VAL A 172 2.49 17.54 16.00
C VAL A 172 3.38 17.19 14.81
N SER A 173 4.71 17.28 14.96
CA SER A 173 5.69 16.87 13.95
C SER A 173 6.29 15.49 14.25
N ASP A 174 6.88 14.83 13.26
CA ASP A 174 7.45 13.48 13.47
C ASP A 174 8.57 13.45 14.51
N ASN A 175 9.48 14.43 14.47
CA ASN A 175 10.75 14.36 15.20
C ASN A 175 10.75 15.15 16.52
N GLU A 176 9.67 15.85 16.86
CA GLU A 176 9.62 16.55 18.14
C GLU A 176 9.45 15.59 19.32
N SER A 177 9.94 15.97 20.50
CA SER A 177 9.76 15.17 21.70
C SER A 177 8.32 15.26 22.22
N VAL A 178 7.71 14.10 22.47
CA VAL A 178 6.33 14.00 23.01
C VAL A 178 6.26 12.95 24.12
N PRO A 179 6.78 13.22 25.33
CA PRO A 179 6.74 12.25 26.42
C PRO A 179 5.29 11.87 26.80
N PRO A 180 5.00 10.59 27.11
CA PRO A 180 5.93 9.48 27.30
C PRO A 180 6.27 8.68 26.03
N PHE A 181 5.88 9.16 24.85
CA PHE A 181 6.43 8.64 23.59
C PHE A 181 7.83 9.23 23.35
N MET A 182 8.67 8.56 22.56
CA MET A 182 10.01 9.10 22.30
C MET A 182 9.91 10.38 21.45
N ASN A 183 9.01 10.37 20.47
CA ASN A 183 8.77 11.50 19.57
C ASN A 183 7.31 11.54 19.08
N GLY A 184 6.98 12.56 18.29
CA GLY A 184 5.66 12.72 17.72
C GLY A 184 5.28 11.57 16.78
N ARG A 185 6.20 11.08 15.95
CA ARG A 185 5.96 9.92 15.06
C ARG A 185 5.45 8.71 15.84
N ASP A 186 6.09 8.36 16.95
CA ASP A 186 5.66 7.24 17.80
C ASP A 186 4.21 7.42 18.32
N LEU A 187 3.83 8.64 18.72
CA LEU A 187 2.46 8.96 19.13
C LEU A 187 1.48 8.82 17.96
N LEU A 188 1.79 9.43 16.80
CA LEU A 188 0.93 9.45 15.63
C LEU A 188 0.74 8.04 15.04
N ASP A 189 1.82 7.26 14.94
CA ASP A 189 1.82 5.86 14.52
C ASP A 189 0.99 5.00 15.48
N THR A 190 1.06 5.28 16.78
CA THR A 190 0.27 4.55 17.78
C THR A 190 -1.23 4.80 17.61
N VAL A 191 -1.63 6.06 17.40
CA VAL A 191 -3.04 6.42 17.16
C VAL A 191 -3.51 5.87 15.81
N ALA A 192 -2.69 5.94 14.77
CA ALA A 192 -2.98 5.37 13.45
C ALA A 192 -3.19 3.85 13.54
N THR A 193 -2.32 3.15 14.28
CA THR A 193 -2.45 1.71 14.55
C THR A 193 -3.78 1.41 15.25
N ALA A 194 -4.13 2.16 16.31
CA ALA A 194 -5.37 1.98 17.03
C ALA A 194 -6.60 2.18 16.14
N LEU A 195 -6.59 3.19 15.26
CA LEU A 195 -7.65 3.41 14.26
C LEU A 195 -7.78 2.25 13.28
N VAL A 196 -6.66 1.76 12.75
CA VAL A 196 -6.67 0.63 11.81
C VAL A 196 -7.21 -0.64 12.47
N GLU A 197 -6.87 -0.91 13.74
CA GLU A 197 -7.41 -2.05 14.47
C GLU A 197 -8.93 -1.96 14.68
N VAL A 198 -9.46 -0.76 15.01
CA VAL A 198 -10.91 -0.54 15.07
C VAL A 198 -11.54 -0.75 13.69
N ALA A 199 -10.93 -0.19 12.64
CA ALA A 199 -11.42 -0.32 11.27
C ALA A 199 -11.48 -1.79 10.84
N LYS A 200 -10.47 -2.59 11.16
CA LYS A 200 -10.42 -4.03 10.88
C LYS A 200 -11.51 -4.78 11.63
N ARG A 201 -11.60 -4.61 12.96
CA ARG A 201 -12.63 -5.27 13.79
C ARG A 201 -14.05 -4.95 13.35
N ARG A 202 -14.29 -3.71 12.89
CA ARG A 202 -15.59 -3.23 12.44
C ARG A 202 -15.84 -3.43 10.94
N GLY A 203 -14.95 -4.14 10.25
CA GLY A 203 -15.07 -4.43 8.82
C GLY A 203 -15.10 -3.18 7.93
N LYS A 204 -14.54 -2.05 8.39
CA LYS A 204 -14.39 -0.80 7.62
C LYS A 204 -13.22 -0.88 6.64
N VAL A 205 -12.25 -1.73 6.93
CA VAL A 205 -11.15 -2.09 6.04
C VAL A 205 -10.98 -3.61 6.05
N GLY A 206 -10.74 -4.22 4.89
CA GLY A 206 -10.63 -5.68 4.74
C GLY A 206 -9.68 -6.08 3.62
N THR A 207 -9.45 -7.39 3.47
CA THR A 207 -8.49 -7.97 2.50
C THR A 207 -8.94 -7.89 1.04
N ASN A 208 -10.22 -7.63 0.80
CA ASN A 208 -10.82 -7.58 -0.55
C ASN A 208 -10.91 -6.17 -1.14
N PHE A 209 -10.37 -5.19 -0.45
CA PHE A 209 -10.33 -3.80 -0.86
C PHE A 209 -8.87 -3.47 -1.27
N GLY A 210 -8.65 -2.52 -2.17
CA GLY A 210 -7.30 -2.06 -2.57
C GLY A 210 -6.74 -2.61 -3.88
N ILE A 211 -5.44 -2.44 -4.08
CA ILE A 211 -4.74 -2.80 -5.31
C ILE A 211 -4.24 -4.25 -5.20
N ARG A 212 -4.63 -5.10 -6.15
CA ARG A 212 -4.16 -6.48 -6.27
C ARG A 212 -3.07 -6.56 -7.33
N ASP A 213 -1.93 -7.14 -6.98
CA ASP A 213 -0.87 -7.42 -7.94
C ASP A 213 -1.10 -8.76 -8.62
N ILE A 214 -0.84 -8.79 -9.92
CA ILE A 214 -1.01 -9.95 -10.77
C ILE A 214 0.39 -10.45 -11.13
N PHE A 215 0.69 -11.67 -10.69
CA PHE A 215 1.90 -12.38 -11.05
C PHE A 215 1.54 -13.60 -11.90
N ASN A 216 2.24 -13.78 -13.01
CA ASN A 216 2.22 -15.03 -13.74
C ASN A 216 3.39 -15.88 -13.25
N CYS A 217 3.11 -17.01 -12.62
CA CYS A 217 4.14 -17.87 -12.05
C CYS A 217 4.10 -19.27 -12.68
N GLU A 218 5.29 -19.82 -12.89
CA GLU A 218 5.50 -21.20 -13.31
C GLU A 218 6.23 -21.93 -12.20
N ALA A 219 5.77 -23.14 -11.86
CA ALA A 219 6.47 -24.03 -10.96
C ALA A 219 6.95 -25.27 -11.71
N ARG A 220 8.26 -25.48 -11.69
CA ARG A 220 8.93 -26.59 -12.36
C ARG A 220 9.36 -27.61 -11.32
N THR A 221 8.85 -28.82 -11.45
CA THR A 221 9.31 -30.03 -10.75
C THR A 221 9.83 -31.01 -11.81
N SER A 222 9.90 -32.32 -11.51
CA SER A 222 10.05 -33.36 -12.56
C SER A 222 8.92 -33.31 -13.62
N GLN A 223 7.82 -32.62 -13.34
CA GLN A 223 6.77 -32.21 -14.26
C GLN A 223 6.60 -30.67 -14.22
N THR A 224 6.23 -30.05 -15.35
CA THR A 224 6.03 -28.59 -15.45
C THR A 224 4.56 -28.23 -15.18
N PHE A 225 4.31 -27.35 -14.20
CA PHE A 225 2.99 -26.79 -13.92
C PHE A 225 3.03 -25.25 -14.02
N GLY A 226 2.13 -24.65 -14.79
CA GLY A 226 2.01 -23.19 -14.93
C GLY A 226 0.64 -22.70 -14.48
N ALA A 227 0.57 -21.63 -13.68
CA ALA A 227 -0.69 -20.98 -13.30
C ALA A 227 -0.55 -19.46 -13.17
N ARG A 228 -1.57 -18.72 -13.59
CA ARG A 228 -1.67 -17.28 -13.41
C ARG A 228 -2.32 -16.97 -12.06
N ILE A 229 -1.70 -16.11 -11.26
CA ILE A 229 -2.05 -15.94 -9.84
C ILE A 229 -2.37 -14.49 -9.50
N SER A 230 -3.42 -14.30 -8.70
CA SER A 230 -3.79 -13.02 -8.09
C SER A 230 -4.33 -13.28 -6.68
N SER A 231 -3.58 -12.94 -5.64
CA SER A 231 -4.02 -13.18 -4.26
C SER A 231 -4.19 -11.89 -3.49
N SER A 232 -5.21 -11.83 -2.62
CA SER A 232 -5.35 -10.74 -1.66
C SER A 232 -4.20 -10.76 -0.64
N ARG A 233 -3.55 -9.63 -0.42
CA ARG A 233 -2.46 -9.47 0.53
C ARG A 233 -2.99 -9.60 1.99
N ARG A 234 -2.26 -10.27 2.91
CA ARG A 234 -2.62 -10.54 4.33
C ARG A 234 -1.53 -10.02 5.30
N PHE A 235 -1.84 -9.86 6.58
CA PHE A 235 -0.88 -9.41 7.61
C PHE A 235 -0.44 -10.55 8.52
N HIS A 236 0.81 -10.48 8.96
CA HIS A 236 1.28 -11.15 10.19
C HIS A 236 1.32 -10.12 11.31
N ASN A 237 0.57 -10.34 12.38
CA ASN A 237 0.62 -9.57 13.64
C ASN A 237 0.35 -8.05 13.49
N GLU A 238 0.37 -7.33 14.63
CA GLU A 238 0.07 -5.89 14.79
C GLU A 238 1.04 -4.95 14.05
N ASP A 239 2.01 -5.48 13.31
CA ASP A 239 2.96 -4.69 12.50
C ASP A 239 2.33 -4.35 11.15
N LEU A 240 1.70 -3.17 11.09
CA LEU A 240 1.07 -2.65 9.88
C LEU A 240 2.10 -2.26 8.81
N MET A 241 3.40 -2.23 9.14
CA MET A 241 4.46 -1.88 8.20
C MET A 241 4.96 -3.09 7.39
N ALA A 242 4.43 -4.29 7.64
CA ALA A 242 4.77 -5.49 6.90
C ALA A 242 3.52 -6.14 6.30
N TYR A 243 3.59 -6.64 5.06
CA TYR A 243 2.53 -7.50 4.54
C TYR A 243 3.06 -8.79 3.93
N GLU A 244 2.25 -9.83 4.09
CA GLU A 244 2.41 -11.14 3.47
C GLU A 244 1.35 -11.32 2.38
N SER A 245 1.76 -11.32 1.12
CA SER A 245 0.96 -11.97 0.09
C SER A 245 1.34 -13.44 0.05
N SER A 246 0.51 -14.30 0.62
CA SER A 246 0.64 -15.72 0.34
C SER A 246 0.08 -15.93 -1.07
N ILE A 247 0.97 -16.22 -2.00
CA ILE A 247 0.63 -16.84 -3.27
C ILE A 247 0.32 -18.31 -2.94
N GLY A 248 -0.77 -18.51 -2.18
CA GLY A 248 -1.32 -19.84 -2.06
C GLY A 248 -2.10 -20.30 -0.85
N LYS A 249 -3.09 -19.54 -0.37
CA LYS A 249 -3.94 -19.99 0.74
C LYS A 249 -5.39 -20.35 0.39
N ASN A 250 -5.86 -20.09 -0.85
CA ASN A 250 -7.19 -20.53 -1.29
C ASN A 250 -7.21 -20.95 -2.78
N PRO A 251 -7.73 -22.14 -3.16
CA PRO A 251 -7.87 -22.55 -4.57
C PRO A 251 -8.68 -21.57 -5.43
N SER A 252 -9.59 -20.81 -4.81
CA SER A 252 -10.38 -19.76 -5.48
C SER A 252 -9.58 -18.51 -5.88
N ASP A 253 -8.37 -18.34 -5.33
CA ASP A 253 -7.56 -17.13 -5.47
C ASP A 253 -6.42 -17.31 -6.48
N GLY A 254 -6.56 -18.29 -7.40
CA GLY A 254 -5.61 -18.52 -8.50
C GLY A 254 -4.23 -19.00 -8.04
N THR A 255 -4.16 -19.83 -7.00
CA THR A 255 -2.90 -20.27 -6.38
C THR A 255 -2.16 -21.38 -7.16
N ILE A 256 -0.81 -21.40 -7.14
CA ILE A 256 -0.04 -22.64 -7.40
C ILE A 256 0.06 -23.45 -6.11
N TYR A 257 -0.73 -24.54 -6.03
CA TYR A 257 -0.56 -25.57 -5.03
C TYR A 257 0.26 -26.71 -5.61
N LEU A 258 1.41 -27.00 -5.00
CA LEU A 258 2.14 -28.23 -5.30
C LEU A 258 1.99 -29.19 -4.13
N PRO A 259 1.20 -30.27 -4.27
CA PRO A 259 1.14 -31.30 -3.25
C PRO A 259 2.51 -31.98 -3.18
N VAL A 260 3.09 -32.04 -1.98
CA VAL A 260 4.31 -32.82 -1.73
C VAL A 260 3.92 -34.24 -1.32
N ASP A 261 2.92 -34.36 -0.44
CA ASP A 261 2.25 -35.62 -0.11
C ASP A 261 0.78 -35.37 0.26
N SER A 262 0.08 -36.42 0.71
CA SER A 262 -1.35 -36.37 1.10
C SER A 262 -1.70 -35.38 2.23
N LYS A 263 -0.70 -34.85 2.95
CA LYS A 263 -0.83 -33.97 4.12
C LYS A 263 0.02 -32.71 4.02
N SER A 264 0.74 -32.50 2.92
CA SER A 264 1.66 -31.38 2.78
C SER A 264 1.56 -30.68 1.42
N THR A 265 1.65 -29.35 1.45
CA THR A 265 1.58 -28.51 0.25
C THR A 265 2.66 -27.44 0.28
N LEU A 266 3.29 -27.20 -0.87
CA LEU A 266 4.17 -26.05 -1.05
C LEU A 266 3.38 -24.88 -1.62
N ALA A 267 3.62 -23.70 -1.05
CA ALA A 267 3.09 -22.43 -1.49
C ALA A 267 4.23 -21.40 -1.58
N LEU A 268 4.04 -20.41 -2.45
CA LEU A 268 4.94 -19.28 -2.56
C LEU A 268 4.43 -18.16 -1.65
N ARG A 269 5.32 -17.53 -0.89
CA ARG A 269 5.01 -16.42 0.02
C ARG A 269 5.85 -15.21 -0.38
N TYR A 270 5.19 -14.07 -0.52
CA TYR A 270 5.83 -12.80 -0.83
C TYR A 270 5.62 -11.84 0.33
N MET A 271 6.71 -11.41 0.97
CA MET A 271 6.70 -10.50 2.11
C MET A 271 7.35 -9.18 1.72
N MET A 272 6.70 -8.08 2.07
CA MET A 272 7.21 -6.73 1.85
C MET A 272 7.15 -5.94 3.15
N PHE A 273 8.17 -5.12 3.38
CA PHE A 273 8.33 -4.32 4.59
C PHE A 273 8.46 -2.86 4.19
N GLU A 274 7.79 -1.95 4.89
CA GLU A 274 8.03 -0.52 4.76
C GLU A 274 9.21 -0.06 5.63
N PRO A 275 9.96 0.97 5.18
CA PRO A 275 9.86 1.59 3.86
C PRO A 275 10.65 0.75 2.84
N ASN A 276 9.96 0.09 1.90
CA ASN A 276 10.58 -0.47 0.71
C ASN A 276 9.81 0.05 -0.50
N ASN A 277 9.92 1.37 -0.60
CA ASN A 277 9.24 2.22 -1.53
C ASN A 277 10.00 2.22 -2.85
N CYS A 278 9.28 2.06 -3.96
CA CYS A 278 9.86 2.28 -5.28
C CYS A 278 10.56 3.64 -5.28
N GLY A 279 11.88 3.67 -5.49
CA GLY A 279 12.66 4.91 -5.43
C GLY A 279 13.57 5.09 -4.22
N ASP A 280 13.62 4.15 -3.26
CA ASP A 280 14.70 4.11 -2.27
C ASP A 280 16.00 3.56 -2.90
N PRO A 281 17.09 4.35 -2.98
CA PRO A 281 18.35 3.88 -3.52
C PRO A 281 19.07 2.87 -2.59
N ASN A 282 18.74 2.84 -1.29
CA ASN A 282 19.36 1.96 -0.29
C ASN A 282 18.31 1.48 0.74
N PRO A 283 17.39 0.58 0.36
CA PRO A 283 16.36 0.13 1.28
C PRO A 283 16.96 -0.68 2.43
N ASP A 284 16.86 -0.17 3.66
CA ASP A 284 17.29 -0.88 4.88
C ASP A 284 16.48 -2.18 5.10
N ARG A 285 15.27 -2.27 4.52
CA ARG A 285 14.36 -3.42 4.65
C ARG A 285 14.06 -4.00 3.27
N VAL A 286 14.65 -5.14 2.94
CA VAL A 286 14.42 -5.84 1.67
C VAL A 286 13.14 -6.68 1.69
N GLY A 287 12.40 -6.68 0.59
CA GLY A 287 11.32 -7.66 0.38
C GLY A 287 11.88 -9.08 0.38
N VAL A 288 11.07 -10.07 0.70
CA VAL A 288 11.49 -11.47 0.79
C VAL A 288 10.47 -12.36 0.10
N VAL A 289 10.94 -13.25 -0.78
CA VAL A 289 10.15 -14.35 -1.31
C VAL A 289 10.53 -15.62 -0.55
N GLN A 290 9.54 -16.42 -0.17
CA GLN A 290 9.74 -17.70 0.51
C GLN A 290 8.96 -18.82 -0.17
N ILE A 291 9.51 -20.03 -0.16
CA ILE A 291 8.75 -21.26 -0.41
C ILE A 291 8.39 -21.83 0.96
N VAL A 292 7.10 -21.97 1.23
CA VAL A 292 6.57 -22.41 2.52
C VAL A 292 5.83 -23.72 2.32
N GLU A 293 6.21 -24.72 3.11
CA GLU A 293 5.46 -25.97 3.20
C GLU A 293 4.48 -25.88 4.36
N THR A 294 3.21 -26.11 4.07
CA THR A 294 2.18 -26.27 5.10
C THR A 294 1.93 -27.77 5.29
N LYS A 295 2.04 -28.25 6.52
CA LYS A 295 1.75 -29.64 6.90
C LYS A 295 0.53 -29.73 7.81
N LEU A 296 -0.33 -30.72 7.55
CA LEU A 296 -1.45 -31.10 8.40
C LEU A 296 -1.05 -32.27 9.29
N GLU A 297 -0.80 -32.00 10.57
CA GLU A 297 -0.43 -33.01 11.57
C GLU A 297 -1.43 -32.99 12.73
N GLY A 298 -2.19 -34.08 12.89
CA GLY A 298 -3.09 -34.26 14.04
C GLY A 298 -4.23 -33.23 14.17
N GLY A 299 -4.63 -32.57 13.07
CA GLY A 299 -5.62 -31.49 13.08
C GLY A 299 -5.05 -30.09 13.24
N ASN A 300 -3.73 -29.96 13.46
CA ASN A 300 -3.02 -28.69 13.47
C ASN A 300 -2.27 -28.47 12.15
N THR A 301 -2.22 -27.23 11.69
CA THR A 301 -1.39 -26.78 10.57
C THR A 301 -0.06 -26.24 11.09
N SER A 302 1.05 -26.78 10.61
CA SER A 302 2.38 -26.21 10.79
C SER A 302 2.90 -25.64 9.47
N GLU A 303 3.68 -24.56 9.53
CA GLU A 303 4.31 -23.94 8.36
C GLU A 303 5.84 -24.01 8.51
N ILE A 304 6.54 -24.48 7.48
CA ILE A 304 7.99 -24.61 7.43
C ILE A 304 8.50 -23.84 6.22
N VAL A 305 9.41 -22.88 6.43
CA VAL A 305 10.08 -22.17 5.32
C VAL A 305 11.14 -23.10 4.72
N ARG A 306 10.95 -23.51 3.45
CA ARG A 306 11.87 -24.39 2.71
C ARG A 306 12.93 -23.65 1.93
N ALA A 307 12.60 -22.44 1.47
CA ALA A 307 13.55 -21.53 0.84
C ALA A 307 13.16 -20.09 1.16
N SER A 308 14.15 -19.20 1.20
CA SER A 308 13.95 -17.77 1.41
C SER A 308 14.96 -17.00 0.57
N LYS A 309 14.49 -15.99 -0.17
CA LYS A 309 15.31 -15.16 -1.03
C LYS A 309 14.99 -13.68 -0.81
N PRO A 310 15.96 -12.86 -0.36
CA PRO A 310 15.78 -11.42 -0.33
C PRO A 310 15.68 -10.88 -1.76
N LEU A 311 14.81 -9.90 -1.96
CA LEU A 311 14.64 -9.17 -3.20
C LEU A 311 15.37 -7.85 -3.10
N VAL A 312 16.47 -7.74 -3.85
CA VAL A 312 17.26 -6.51 -3.97
C VAL A 312 16.43 -5.39 -4.60
N THR A 313 15.55 -5.74 -5.55
CA THR A 313 14.59 -4.81 -6.15
C THR A 313 13.18 -5.37 -6.03
N ASN A 314 12.22 -4.52 -5.67
CA ASN A 314 10.83 -4.91 -5.64
C ASN A 314 10.31 -5.04 -7.09
N PRO A 315 9.82 -6.23 -7.51
CA PRO A 315 9.37 -6.51 -8.88
C PRO A 315 8.15 -5.68 -9.33
N ILE A 316 7.45 -5.01 -8.41
CA ILE A 316 6.33 -4.13 -8.72
C ILE A 316 6.82 -2.72 -9.11
N CYS A 317 8.06 -2.37 -8.75
CA CYS A 317 8.61 -1.04 -8.95
C CYS A 317 9.03 -0.78 -10.40
N PRO A 318 8.89 0.47 -10.88
CA PRO A 318 9.41 0.87 -12.18
C PRO A 318 10.92 0.59 -12.28
N GLY A 319 11.36 0.15 -13.45
CA GLY A 319 12.76 -0.17 -13.71
C GLY A 319 13.24 -1.51 -13.14
N SER A 320 12.43 -2.21 -12.34
CA SER A 320 12.73 -3.60 -11.98
C SER A 320 12.59 -4.52 -13.20
N SER A 321 13.20 -5.70 -13.14
CA SER A 321 12.99 -6.74 -14.17
C SER A 321 11.55 -7.24 -14.21
N GLY A 322 10.74 -6.93 -13.19
CA GLY A 322 9.43 -7.54 -12.96
C GLY A 322 9.50 -9.05 -12.73
N ARG A 323 10.70 -9.63 -12.58
CA ARG A 323 10.91 -11.08 -12.51
C ARG A 323 11.62 -11.46 -11.23
N PHE A 324 11.21 -12.58 -10.66
CA PHE A 324 11.99 -13.25 -9.62
C PHE A 324 11.87 -14.77 -9.76
N GLU A 325 12.92 -15.44 -9.29
CA GLU A 325 12.97 -16.89 -9.21
C GLU A 325 13.43 -17.33 -7.83
N ILE A 326 12.85 -18.40 -7.32
CA ILE A 326 13.22 -19.05 -6.06
C ILE A 326 13.08 -20.56 -6.23
N GLU A 327 13.99 -21.32 -5.62
CA GLU A 327 14.01 -22.77 -5.75
C GLU A 327 14.36 -23.47 -4.43
N THR A 328 13.93 -24.72 -4.34
CA THR A 328 14.40 -25.74 -3.40
C THR A 328 15.12 -26.83 -4.21
N ALA A 329 15.50 -27.94 -3.58
CA ALA A 329 16.00 -29.10 -4.30
C ALA A 329 14.96 -29.70 -5.29
N ASP A 330 13.66 -29.59 -4.97
CA ASP A 330 12.61 -30.34 -5.66
C ASP A 330 11.73 -29.48 -6.58
N VAL A 331 11.71 -28.16 -6.36
CA VAL A 331 10.87 -27.22 -7.11
C VAL A 331 11.57 -25.90 -7.36
N LYS A 332 11.39 -25.38 -8.59
CA LYS A 332 11.74 -24.02 -8.97
C LYS A 332 10.48 -23.22 -9.32
N PHE A 333 10.28 -22.09 -8.67
CA PHE A 333 9.28 -21.10 -9.05
C PHE A 333 9.93 -19.98 -9.87
N SER A 334 9.31 -19.62 -11.00
CA SER A 334 9.66 -18.47 -11.82
C SER A 334 8.44 -17.58 -11.98
N CYS A 335 8.52 -16.33 -11.54
CA CYS A 335 7.38 -15.42 -11.51
C CYS A 335 7.68 -14.15 -12.30
N GLN A 336 6.70 -13.71 -13.07
CA GLN A 336 6.67 -12.46 -13.80
C GLN A 336 5.51 -11.60 -13.31
N TYR A 337 5.79 -10.40 -12.83
CA TYR A 337 4.80 -9.37 -12.57
C TYR A 337 4.17 -8.90 -13.89
N PHE A 338 2.84 -8.89 -13.95
CA PHE A 338 2.06 -8.54 -15.14
C PHE A 338 1.38 -7.18 -15.01
N GLY A 339 1.03 -6.77 -13.79
CA GLY A 339 0.35 -5.51 -13.52
C GLY A 339 -0.39 -5.54 -12.20
N SER A 340 -1.15 -4.47 -11.92
CA SER A 340 -2.05 -4.41 -10.77
C SER A 340 -3.45 -4.04 -11.22
N GLU A 341 -4.46 -4.55 -10.52
CA GLU A 341 -5.87 -4.19 -10.68
C GLU A 341 -6.41 -3.55 -9.42
N GLY A 342 -7.24 -2.50 -9.57
CA GLY A 342 -7.96 -1.90 -8.46
C GLY A 342 -9.19 -2.75 -8.12
N THR A 343 -9.32 -3.17 -6.87
CA THR A 343 -10.56 -3.79 -6.38
C THR A 343 -11.42 -2.75 -5.71
N THR A 344 -12.40 -2.24 -6.46
CA THR A 344 -13.34 -1.20 -6.01
C THR A 344 -14.50 -1.75 -5.19
N SER A 345 -14.65 -3.07 -5.06
CA SER A 345 -15.73 -3.71 -4.32
C SER A 345 -15.42 -3.78 -2.81
N SER A 346 -15.35 -2.63 -2.17
CA SER A 346 -15.82 -2.54 -0.78
C SER A 346 -17.32 -2.83 -0.79
N GLN A 347 -17.83 -3.64 0.13
CA GLN A 347 -19.28 -3.86 0.26
C GLN A 347 -20.06 -2.54 0.48
N TYR A 348 -19.35 -1.44 0.75
CA TYR A 348 -19.89 -0.11 1.01
C TYR A 348 -19.82 0.87 -0.18
N SER A 349 -19.04 0.61 -1.25
CA SER A 349 -19.05 1.44 -2.46
C SER A 349 -20.32 1.21 -3.31
N VAL A 350 -20.90 0.01 -3.23
CA VAL A 350 -22.14 -0.35 -3.94
C VAL A 350 -23.38 0.31 -3.32
N GLN A 351 -23.31 0.75 -2.05
CA GLN A 351 -24.46 1.37 -1.38
C GLN A 351 -24.73 2.83 -1.78
N ARG A 352 -23.82 3.48 -2.53
CA ARG A 352 -24.05 4.84 -3.04
C ARG A 352 -24.73 4.88 -4.42
N ALA A 353 -24.83 3.76 -5.12
CA ALA A 353 -25.51 3.67 -6.42
C ALA A 353 -27.00 3.28 -6.31
N LYS A 354 -27.53 3.15 -5.09
CA LYS A 354 -28.96 2.91 -4.83
C LYS A 354 -29.49 3.83 -3.73
N ARG A 355 -29.51 5.13 -3.99
CA ARG A 355 -30.47 6.06 -3.39
C ARG A 355 -30.90 7.09 -4.42
#